data_AF-A0A9P4XRL2-F1
#
_entry.id   AF-A0A9P4XRL2-F1
#
_cell.length_a   1.000
_cell.length_b   1.000
_cell.length_c   1.000
_cell.angle_alpha   90.00
_cell.angle_beta   90.00
_cell.angle_gamma   90.00
#
_symmetry.space_group_name_H-M   'P 1'
#
loop_
_entity.id
_entity.type
_entity.pdbx_description
1 polymer ?
#
loop_
_entity_poly.entity_id
_entity_poly.type
_entity_poly.pdbx_seq_one_letter_code
_entity_poly.pdbx_strand_id
1 'polypeptide(L)'
;MAAPVVWINAFPGTGKLTAARELIRLDQSSILIDNHQLIDPVAARFSRDHPQYQTERRRERERAFDKYVLEPTLMSKTIVFTDCQSEDEVGQATAQEYLQAAQKAMRPFITIYLSCEMEVNIKRATSSERVQGTATKLTDAVMLRDALSRYKMFRFENSPYEAYNIDTTDLAPRDTALRIQAYIKDYLSGYKARRSELWLAPTSNEPSIHNPYVTSGPTLNVSLNQAIRVQSPAGFNSHWVGHWITTTENLHFVLITFANVVNGGPDNSTDGGSANGCLIYSLESGGSSSSFIAGKLTTFGQDKLRIRFGDQYELHSLTDDNISALNVIANYTESNFSLNATFQPRGSLLFNGGSGSLYWGSVFNQQWSSSAAYTTGTFTINGTKHTVDPKRSTTWYDRQWGEENPTQGWHWFPIQLENGVRISAWVIPTEQGDAIKAFATALYPNGEQEVVSVNPDIKPKDAWASPTTNRTWYGSFEVSFLDEYNSVITAVAPDVTDRKFGEASFGPSFAFCDSFTVYNGTWKGHSVRGWGIVEQWPAS
;
A
#
# COMPACT_ATOMS: atom_id res chain seq x y z
N MET A 1 0.37 -18.59 6.10
CA MET A 1 1.29 -17.73 5.32
C MET A 1 2.04 -18.61 4.33
N ALA A 2 2.07 -18.23 3.06
CA ALA A 2 2.81 -18.96 2.04
C ALA A 2 4.32 -18.87 2.28
N ALA A 3 5.06 -19.91 1.91
CA ALA A 3 6.51 -19.90 1.96
C ALA A 3 7.08 -18.92 0.91
N PRO A 4 8.28 -18.34 1.15
CA PRO A 4 8.79 -17.27 0.32
C PRO A 4 9.27 -17.73 -1.06
N VAL A 5 9.36 -16.76 -1.97
CA VAL A 5 10.24 -16.81 -3.14
C VAL A 5 11.55 -16.14 -2.76
N VAL A 6 12.67 -16.85 -2.92
CA VAL A 6 14.02 -16.36 -2.65
C VAL A 6 14.73 -16.18 -3.98
N TRP A 7 15.14 -14.96 -4.30
CA TRP A 7 15.85 -14.62 -5.51
C TRP A 7 17.31 -14.26 -5.19
N ILE A 8 18.24 -15.10 -5.64
CA ILE A 8 19.68 -14.96 -5.41
C ILE A 8 20.34 -14.42 -6.67
N ASN A 9 20.69 -13.14 -6.67
CA ASN A 9 21.32 -12.48 -7.82
C ASN A 9 22.83 -12.29 -7.60
N ALA A 10 23.64 -12.84 -8.50
CA ALA A 10 25.10 -12.70 -8.42
C ALA A 10 25.79 -13.03 -9.75
N PHE A 11 26.99 -12.49 -9.93
CA PHE A 11 27.86 -12.87 -11.05
C PHE A 11 28.13 -14.38 -11.12
N PRO A 12 28.47 -14.95 -12.29
CA PRO A 12 29.04 -16.28 -12.37
C PRO A 12 30.28 -16.41 -11.45
N GLY A 13 30.63 -17.61 -10.99
CA GLY A 13 31.80 -17.81 -10.11
C GLY A 13 31.62 -17.50 -8.62
N THR A 14 30.60 -16.72 -8.24
CA THR A 14 30.32 -16.31 -6.84
C THR A 14 29.81 -17.43 -5.92
N GLY A 15 29.38 -18.58 -6.47
CA GLY A 15 28.91 -19.71 -5.67
C GLY A 15 27.39 -19.79 -5.43
N LYS A 16 26.57 -18.95 -6.08
CA LYS A 16 25.10 -18.95 -5.94
C LYS A 16 24.43 -20.33 -6.03
N LEU A 17 24.77 -21.13 -7.05
CA LEU A 17 24.21 -22.46 -7.22
C LEU A 17 24.65 -23.43 -6.12
N THR A 18 25.91 -23.35 -5.70
CA THR A 18 26.45 -24.23 -4.67
C THR A 18 25.84 -23.91 -3.31
N ALA A 19 25.72 -22.63 -2.96
CA ALA A 19 25.02 -22.20 -1.75
C ALA A 19 23.54 -22.59 -1.77
N ALA A 20 22.84 -22.41 -2.90
CA ALA A 20 21.44 -22.80 -3.02
C ALA A 20 21.22 -24.33 -2.89
N ARG A 21 22.15 -25.15 -3.40
CA ARG A 21 22.12 -26.61 -3.22
C ARG A 21 22.31 -27.01 -1.76
N GLU A 22 23.27 -26.38 -1.05
CA GLU A 22 23.43 -26.61 0.39
C GLU A 22 22.19 -26.16 1.17
N LEU A 23 21.56 -25.05 0.78
CA LEU A 23 20.32 -24.58 1.40
C LEU A 23 19.20 -25.63 1.32
N ILE A 24 19.03 -26.29 0.17
CA ILE A 24 18.05 -27.38 0.02
C ILE A 24 18.39 -28.60 0.86
N ARG A 25 19.68 -28.90 1.05
CA ARG A 25 20.09 -29.98 1.96
C ARG A 25 19.76 -29.64 3.41
N LEU A 26 19.89 -28.37 3.79
CA LEU A 26 19.54 -27.87 5.11
C LEU A 26 18.03 -27.73 5.33
N ASP A 27 17.26 -27.54 4.26
CA ASP A 27 15.80 -27.40 4.27
C ASP A 27 15.16 -28.12 3.07
N GLN A 28 14.69 -29.34 3.30
CA GLN A 28 14.03 -30.17 2.29
C GLN A 28 12.64 -29.65 1.89
N SER A 29 12.14 -28.60 2.54
CA SER A 29 10.93 -27.89 2.11
C SER A 29 11.20 -26.83 1.03
N SER A 30 12.46 -26.65 0.62
CA SER A 30 12.86 -25.73 -0.44
C SER A 30 12.99 -26.42 -1.82
N ILE A 31 12.64 -25.69 -2.89
CA ILE A 31 12.76 -26.11 -4.30
C ILE A 31 13.68 -25.13 -5.02
N LEU A 32 14.67 -25.63 -5.77
CA LEU A 32 15.66 -24.81 -6.47
C LEU A 32 15.42 -24.84 -7.97
N ILE A 33 15.33 -23.66 -8.54
CA ILE A 33 15.33 -23.42 -9.96
C ILE A 33 16.61 -22.66 -10.31
N ASP A 34 17.57 -23.38 -10.89
CA ASP A 34 18.83 -22.80 -11.36
C ASP A 34 18.60 -22.04 -12.67
N ASN A 35 19.32 -20.93 -12.88
CA ASN A 35 19.18 -20.10 -14.09
C ASN A 35 19.38 -20.94 -15.37
N HIS A 36 20.29 -21.91 -15.32
CA HIS A 36 20.58 -22.78 -16.46
C HIS A 36 19.44 -23.74 -16.81
N GLN A 37 18.55 -24.07 -15.86
CA GLN A 37 17.32 -24.81 -16.19
C GLN A 37 16.36 -23.99 -17.06
N LEU A 38 16.48 -22.66 -17.02
CA LEU A 38 15.65 -21.73 -17.77
C LEU A 38 16.34 -21.26 -19.06
N ILE A 39 17.67 -21.10 -19.04
CA ILE A 39 18.45 -20.63 -20.19
C ILE A 39 18.75 -21.75 -21.19
N ASP A 40 19.23 -22.90 -20.72
CA ASP A 40 19.79 -23.93 -21.61
C ASP A 40 18.75 -24.48 -22.62
N PRO A 41 17.47 -24.71 -22.24
CA PRO A 41 16.44 -25.14 -23.20
C PRO A 41 16.18 -24.13 -24.33
N VAL A 42 16.31 -22.84 -24.04
CA VAL A 42 16.15 -21.76 -25.03
C VAL A 42 17.40 -21.64 -25.89
N ALA A 43 18.58 -21.67 -25.27
CA ALA A 43 19.87 -21.57 -25.96
C ALA A 43 20.14 -22.76 -26.91
N ALA A 44 19.54 -23.92 -26.67
CA ALA A 44 19.60 -25.06 -27.58
C ALA A 44 18.81 -24.84 -28.88
N ARG A 45 17.87 -23.89 -28.90
CA ARG A 45 16.96 -23.62 -30.03
C ARG A 45 17.24 -22.28 -30.72
N PHE A 46 17.72 -21.30 -29.96
CA PHE A 46 17.98 -19.95 -30.44
C PHE A 46 19.35 -19.49 -29.94
N SER A 47 20.19 -19.00 -30.85
CA SER A 47 21.44 -18.33 -30.48
C SER A 47 21.16 -17.06 -29.67
N ARG A 48 22.11 -16.61 -28.85
CA ARG A 48 21.89 -15.48 -27.91
C ARG A 48 21.64 -14.14 -28.61
N ASP A 49 22.12 -14.01 -29.83
CA ASP A 49 21.93 -12.87 -30.74
C ASP A 49 20.64 -12.98 -31.58
N HIS A 50 19.94 -14.10 -31.52
CA HIS A 50 18.70 -14.29 -32.26
C HIS A 50 17.58 -13.37 -31.72
N PRO A 51 16.79 -12.69 -32.58
CA PRO A 51 15.75 -11.75 -32.14
C PRO A 51 14.71 -12.35 -31.19
N GLN A 52 14.43 -13.66 -31.31
CA GLN A 52 13.46 -14.35 -30.45
C GLN A 52 14.04 -14.86 -29.12
N TYR A 53 15.36 -14.80 -28.92
CA TYR A 53 16.00 -15.41 -27.75
C TYR A 53 15.45 -14.85 -26.43
N GLN A 54 15.35 -13.52 -26.30
CA GLN A 54 14.83 -12.91 -25.07
C GLN A 54 13.34 -13.18 -24.87
N THR A 55 12.54 -13.16 -25.94
CA THR A 55 11.12 -13.50 -25.90
C THR A 55 10.88 -14.92 -25.39
N GLU A 56 11.67 -15.89 -25.88
CA GLU A 56 11.55 -17.28 -25.45
C GLU A 56 12.09 -17.51 -24.04
N ARG A 57 13.14 -16.78 -23.62
CA ARG A 57 13.59 -16.78 -22.21
C ARG A 57 12.51 -16.30 -21.26
N ARG A 58 11.78 -15.24 -21.63
CA ARG A 58 10.65 -14.74 -20.85
C ARG A 58 9.54 -15.79 -20.75
N ARG A 59 9.14 -16.41 -21.87
CA ARG A 59 8.15 -17.49 -21.88
C ARG A 59 8.55 -18.68 -21.01
N GLU A 60 9.82 -19.04 -20.98
CA GLU A 60 10.30 -20.14 -20.13
C GLU A 60 10.27 -19.79 -18.65
N ARG A 61 10.56 -18.53 -18.29
CA ARG A 61 10.37 -18.03 -16.91
C ARG A 61 8.90 -18.03 -16.51
N GLU A 62 8.00 -17.56 -17.39
CA GLU A 62 6.55 -17.58 -17.15
C GLU A 62 6.05 -19.00 -16.86
N ARG A 63 6.49 -20.01 -17.63
CA ARG A 63 6.18 -21.43 -17.35
C ARG A 63 6.71 -21.89 -15.99
N ALA A 64 7.91 -21.47 -15.60
CA ALA A 64 8.48 -21.79 -14.30
C ALA A 64 7.69 -21.13 -13.16
N PHE A 65 7.22 -19.89 -13.35
CA PHE A 65 6.37 -19.21 -12.38
C PHE A 65 5.03 -19.92 -12.21
N ASP A 66 4.35 -20.28 -13.30
CA ASP A 66 3.10 -21.02 -13.25
C ASP A 66 3.28 -22.36 -12.51
N LYS A 67 4.36 -23.08 -12.83
CA LYS A 67 4.62 -24.42 -12.28
C LYS A 67 5.05 -24.43 -10.81
N TYR A 68 5.85 -23.45 -10.37
CA TYR A 68 6.51 -23.51 -9.05
C TYR A 68 6.07 -22.41 -8.09
N VAL A 69 5.75 -21.22 -8.60
CA VAL A 69 5.44 -20.05 -7.78
C VAL A 69 3.93 -19.93 -7.56
N LEU A 70 3.14 -20.06 -8.62
CA LEU A 70 1.69 -19.88 -8.61
C LEU A 70 0.91 -21.16 -8.28
N GLU A 71 1.56 -22.32 -8.33
CA GLU A 71 0.96 -23.64 -8.07
C GLU A 71 0.46 -23.76 -6.61
N PRO A 72 -0.87 -23.86 -6.38
CA PRO A 72 -1.45 -23.87 -5.04
C PRO A 72 -0.93 -24.98 -4.12
N THR A 73 -0.58 -26.15 -4.69
CA THR A 73 -0.04 -27.27 -3.91
C THR A 73 1.37 -27.03 -3.37
N LEU A 74 2.10 -26.05 -3.93
CA LEU A 74 3.47 -25.71 -3.54
C LEU A 74 3.56 -24.49 -2.61
N MET A 75 2.43 -23.97 -2.11
CA MET A 75 2.40 -22.77 -1.27
C MET A 75 3.13 -22.93 0.07
N SER A 76 3.38 -24.16 0.52
CA SER A 76 4.17 -24.45 1.73
C SER A 76 5.67 -24.59 1.49
N LYS A 77 6.13 -24.54 0.23
CA LYS A 77 7.53 -24.80 -0.16
C LYS A 77 8.29 -23.51 -0.44
N THR A 78 9.49 -23.31 0.10
CA THR A 78 10.30 -22.15 -0.30
C THR A 78 10.80 -22.33 -1.73
N ILE A 79 10.62 -21.33 -2.60
CA ILE A 79 11.05 -21.43 -4.01
C ILE A 79 12.29 -20.56 -4.19
N VAL A 80 13.41 -21.17 -4.55
CA VAL A 80 14.72 -20.51 -4.65
C VAL A 80 15.12 -20.42 -6.12
N PHE A 81 15.24 -19.20 -6.62
CA PHE A 81 15.81 -18.90 -7.92
C PHE A 81 17.24 -18.39 -7.77
N THR A 82 18.14 -18.88 -8.61
CA THR A 82 19.46 -18.26 -8.78
C THR A 82 19.49 -17.52 -10.10
N ASP A 83 20.05 -16.32 -10.15
CA ASP A 83 20.09 -15.50 -11.34
C ASP A 83 21.38 -14.66 -11.47
N CYS A 84 21.49 -13.93 -12.58
CA CYS A 84 22.56 -12.99 -12.89
C CYS A 84 22.02 -11.84 -13.76
N GLN A 85 21.41 -10.84 -13.14
CA GLN A 85 20.83 -9.67 -13.80
C GLN A 85 21.61 -8.39 -13.47
N SER A 86 22.02 -7.67 -14.52
CA SER A 86 22.68 -6.36 -14.47
C SER A 86 21.68 -5.22 -14.33
N GLU A 87 22.14 -4.02 -13.95
CA GLU A 87 21.30 -2.82 -13.84
C GLU A 87 20.83 -2.22 -15.18
N ASP A 88 21.10 -2.88 -16.31
CA ASP A 88 20.55 -2.44 -17.59
C ASP A 88 19.05 -2.71 -17.71
N GLU A 89 18.38 -2.07 -18.66
CA GLU A 89 16.93 -2.13 -18.84
C GLU A 89 16.40 -3.57 -18.94
N VAL A 90 17.15 -4.47 -19.60
CA VAL A 90 16.76 -5.88 -19.77
C VAL A 90 16.88 -6.64 -18.46
N GLY A 91 17.96 -6.43 -17.71
CA GLY A 91 18.18 -7.04 -16.41
C GLY A 91 17.18 -6.56 -15.35
N GLN A 92 16.87 -5.27 -15.34
CA GLN A 92 15.83 -4.68 -14.49
C GLN A 92 14.45 -5.30 -14.81
N ALA A 93 14.04 -5.28 -16.08
CA ALA A 93 12.76 -5.85 -16.51
C ALA A 93 12.67 -7.34 -16.14
N THR A 94 13.75 -8.10 -16.36
CA THR A 94 13.79 -9.53 -16.00
C THR A 94 13.68 -9.75 -14.50
N ALA A 95 14.34 -8.94 -13.68
CA ALA A 95 14.25 -9.05 -12.22
C ALA A 95 12.82 -8.76 -11.72
N GLN A 96 12.14 -7.78 -12.30
CA GLN A 96 10.76 -7.43 -11.96
C GLN A 96 9.78 -8.58 -12.20
N GLU A 97 10.00 -9.40 -13.24
CA GLU A 97 9.15 -10.57 -13.51
C GLU A 97 9.09 -11.55 -12.31
N TYR A 98 10.20 -11.73 -11.56
CA TYR A 98 10.21 -12.59 -10.37
C TYR A 98 9.44 -12.00 -9.19
N LEU A 99 9.55 -10.68 -8.99
CA LEU A 99 8.80 -9.96 -7.96
C LEU A 99 7.30 -10.06 -8.24
N GLN A 100 6.90 -9.77 -9.48
CA GLN A 100 5.51 -9.87 -9.95
C GLN A 100 4.94 -11.27 -9.76
N ALA A 101 5.69 -12.33 -10.11
CA ALA A 101 5.26 -13.70 -9.89
C ALA A 101 5.04 -14.02 -8.40
N ALA A 102 5.95 -13.57 -7.52
CA ALA A 102 5.80 -13.76 -6.08
C ALA A 102 4.59 -13.01 -5.51
N GLN A 103 4.37 -11.77 -5.94
CA GLN A 103 3.22 -10.95 -5.55
C GLN A 103 1.89 -11.55 -6.01
N LYS A 104 1.81 -11.96 -7.28
CA LYS A 104 0.63 -12.64 -7.85
C LYS A 104 0.28 -13.91 -7.09
N ALA A 105 1.29 -14.63 -6.58
CA ALA A 105 1.12 -15.82 -5.75
C ALA A 105 0.91 -15.52 -4.25
N MET A 106 0.93 -14.26 -3.82
CA MET A 106 0.88 -13.87 -2.40
C MET A 106 2.00 -14.48 -1.54
N ARG A 107 3.21 -14.58 -2.10
CA ARG A 107 4.41 -15.12 -1.44
C ARG A 107 5.35 -13.99 -1.04
N PRO A 108 5.96 -14.03 0.16
CA PRO A 108 7.02 -13.07 0.49
C PRO A 108 8.18 -13.19 -0.50
N PHE A 109 8.73 -12.05 -0.95
CA PHE A 109 9.84 -12.00 -1.89
C PHE A 109 11.12 -11.57 -1.17
N ILE A 110 12.11 -12.46 -1.14
CA ILE A 110 13.39 -12.26 -0.43
C ILE A 110 14.50 -12.14 -1.45
N THR A 111 15.24 -11.02 -1.43
CA THR A 111 16.37 -10.79 -2.34
C THR A 111 17.70 -11.00 -1.63
N ILE A 112 18.61 -11.72 -2.28
CA ILE A 112 19.93 -12.07 -1.75
C ILE A 112 20.97 -11.75 -2.81
N TYR A 113 22.00 -11.01 -2.42
CA TYR A 113 23.09 -10.62 -3.30
C TYR A 113 24.39 -11.26 -2.82
N LEU A 114 25.04 -12.01 -3.70
CA LEU A 114 26.33 -12.60 -3.40
C LEU A 114 27.44 -11.86 -4.15
N SER A 115 28.51 -11.54 -3.43
CA SER A 115 29.75 -11.01 -4.01
C SER A 115 30.92 -11.92 -3.63
N CYS A 116 32.03 -11.78 -4.35
CA CYS A 116 33.33 -12.25 -3.91
C CYS A 116 34.42 -11.42 -4.62
N GLU A 117 35.61 -11.41 -4.06
CA GLU A 117 36.77 -10.79 -4.70
C GLU A 117 36.98 -11.33 -6.12
N MET A 118 37.43 -10.43 -7.01
CA MET A 118 37.57 -10.72 -8.44
C MET A 118 38.48 -11.91 -8.74
N GLU A 119 39.63 -11.99 -8.07
CA GLU A 119 40.59 -13.09 -8.29
C GLU A 119 40.05 -14.43 -7.78
N VAL A 120 39.32 -14.42 -6.66
CA VAL A 120 38.59 -15.61 -6.17
C VAL A 120 37.48 -16.00 -7.14
N ASN A 121 36.75 -15.03 -7.70
CA ASN A 121 35.70 -15.26 -8.69
C ASN A 121 36.26 -15.94 -9.93
N ILE A 122 37.31 -15.38 -10.52
CA ILE A 122 37.96 -15.90 -11.73
C ILE A 122 38.46 -17.32 -11.47
N LYS A 123 39.17 -17.55 -10.35
CA LYS A 123 39.65 -18.89 -9.96
C LYS A 123 38.51 -19.91 -9.84
N ARG A 124 37.39 -19.54 -9.21
CA ARG A 124 36.21 -20.42 -9.09
C ARG A 124 35.55 -20.66 -10.44
N ALA A 125 35.50 -19.64 -11.28
CA ALA A 125 34.83 -19.68 -12.57
C ALA A 125 35.60 -20.48 -13.64
N THR A 126 36.92 -20.57 -13.51
CA THR A 126 37.82 -21.33 -14.40
C THR A 126 38.23 -22.69 -13.84
N SER A 127 37.76 -23.04 -12.64
CA SER A 127 38.08 -24.32 -12.00
C SER A 127 37.74 -25.53 -12.88
N SER A 128 38.57 -26.57 -12.82
CA SER A 128 38.43 -27.77 -13.65
C SER A 128 37.06 -28.43 -13.48
N GLU A 129 36.55 -28.47 -12.25
CA GLU A 129 35.22 -28.99 -11.89
C GLU A 129 34.07 -28.22 -12.59
N ARG A 130 34.25 -26.92 -12.78
CA ARG A 130 33.26 -26.07 -13.45
C ARG A 130 33.36 -26.16 -14.97
N VAL A 131 34.58 -26.28 -15.49
CA VAL A 131 34.86 -26.46 -16.94
C VAL A 131 34.35 -27.81 -17.44
N GLN A 132 34.43 -28.85 -16.60
CA GLN A 132 33.92 -30.20 -16.91
C GLN A 132 32.41 -30.35 -16.69
N GLY A 133 31.72 -29.30 -16.23
CA GLY A 133 30.28 -29.31 -16.02
C GLY A 133 29.48 -29.34 -17.34
N THR A 134 28.27 -29.91 -17.30
CA THR A 134 27.41 -30.09 -18.48
C THR A 134 26.57 -28.87 -18.87
N ALA A 135 26.63 -27.77 -18.11
CA ALA A 135 25.83 -26.56 -18.33
C ALA A 135 26.61 -25.48 -19.08
N THR A 136 25.93 -24.61 -19.84
CA THR A 136 26.55 -23.55 -20.67
C THR A 136 27.08 -22.35 -19.84
N LYS A 137 27.92 -22.62 -18.85
CA LYS A 137 28.45 -21.64 -17.90
C LYS A 137 29.59 -20.84 -18.51
N LEU A 138 29.64 -19.55 -18.16
CA LEU A 138 30.80 -18.71 -18.47
C LEU A 138 32.02 -19.19 -17.64
N THR A 139 33.09 -19.56 -18.34
CA THR A 139 34.37 -20.05 -17.81
C THR A 139 35.59 -19.31 -18.37
N ASP A 140 35.38 -18.35 -19.28
CA ASP A 140 36.45 -17.54 -19.86
C ASP A 140 36.89 -16.43 -18.88
N ALA A 141 38.14 -16.49 -18.44
CA ALA A 141 38.71 -15.57 -17.44
C ALA A 141 38.74 -14.11 -17.92
N VAL A 142 38.99 -13.87 -19.21
CA VAL A 142 39.09 -12.54 -19.79
C VAL A 142 37.70 -11.92 -19.88
N MET A 143 36.72 -12.66 -20.39
CA MET A 143 35.33 -12.21 -20.44
C MET A 143 34.75 -11.96 -19.03
N LEU A 144 35.12 -12.79 -18.05
CA LEU A 144 34.68 -12.59 -16.67
C LEU A 144 35.28 -11.36 -16.03
N ARG A 145 36.59 -11.14 -16.18
CA ARG A 145 37.27 -9.95 -15.64
C ARG A 145 36.67 -8.68 -16.24
N ASP A 146 36.41 -8.70 -17.54
CA ASP A 146 35.77 -7.61 -18.25
C ASP A 146 34.30 -7.40 -17.82
N ALA A 147 33.53 -8.46 -17.62
CA ALA A 147 32.17 -8.34 -17.11
C ALA A 147 32.11 -7.80 -15.67
N LEU A 148 33.00 -8.25 -14.80
CA LEU A 148 33.09 -7.81 -13.40
C LEU A 148 33.52 -6.34 -13.26
N SER A 149 34.27 -5.80 -14.24
CA SER A 149 34.71 -4.39 -14.23
C SER A 149 33.70 -3.45 -14.87
N ARG A 150 32.93 -3.91 -15.86
CA ARG A 150 31.99 -3.08 -16.63
C ARG A 150 30.57 -3.09 -16.10
N TYR A 151 30.08 -4.22 -15.60
CA TYR A 151 28.68 -4.35 -15.21
C TYR A 151 28.50 -4.21 -13.71
N LYS A 152 27.40 -3.56 -13.33
CA LYS A 152 26.88 -3.60 -11.97
C LYS A 152 25.66 -4.51 -11.91
N MET A 153 25.59 -5.29 -10.84
CA MET A 153 24.45 -6.17 -10.58
C MET A 153 23.22 -5.33 -10.22
N PHE A 154 22.08 -5.65 -10.83
CA PHE A 154 20.82 -5.05 -10.45
C PHE A 154 20.52 -5.34 -8.99
N ARG A 155 20.02 -4.32 -8.31
CA ARG A 155 19.53 -4.36 -6.95
C ARG A 155 18.17 -3.69 -6.93
N PHE A 156 17.23 -4.29 -6.20
CA PHE A 156 15.99 -3.62 -5.86
C PHE A 156 16.28 -2.49 -4.85
N GLU A 157 16.45 -1.27 -5.36
CA GLU A 157 16.48 -0.06 -4.55
C GLU A 157 15.02 0.31 -4.22
N ASN A 158 14.73 0.66 -2.96
CA ASN A 158 13.37 1.00 -2.48
C ASN A 158 12.34 -0.14 -2.45
N SER A 159 12.77 -1.41 -2.50
CA SER A 159 11.91 -2.51 -2.06
C SER A 159 11.58 -2.33 -0.56
N PRO A 160 10.34 -2.61 -0.09
CA PRO A 160 10.00 -2.56 1.34
C PRO A 160 10.77 -3.58 2.21
N TYR A 161 11.81 -4.21 1.65
CA TYR A 161 12.57 -5.32 2.21
C TYR A 161 14.07 -5.05 2.06
N GLU A 162 14.79 -5.15 3.18
CA GLU A 162 16.26 -5.02 3.22
C GLU A 162 16.94 -6.04 2.29
N ALA A 163 17.89 -5.56 1.50
CA ALA A 163 18.73 -6.40 0.66
C ALA A 163 19.76 -7.15 1.52
N TYR A 164 19.78 -8.49 1.49
CA TYR A 164 20.79 -9.26 2.22
C TYR A 164 22.02 -9.51 1.35
N ASN A 165 23.14 -8.91 1.77
CA ASN A 165 24.41 -8.99 1.06
C ASN A 165 25.34 -9.98 1.76
N ILE A 166 25.93 -10.91 1.01
CA ILE A 166 26.88 -11.87 1.53
C ILE A 166 28.13 -11.86 0.66
N ASP A 167 29.25 -11.47 1.27
CA ASP A 167 30.57 -11.72 0.70
C ASP A 167 30.94 -13.20 0.89
N THR A 168 31.19 -13.89 -0.21
CA THR A 168 31.48 -15.32 -0.27
C THR A 168 32.96 -15.61 -0.51
N THR A 169 33.84 -14.61 -0.45
CA THR A 169 35.29 -14.73 -0.73
C THR A 169 35.92 -15.86 0.08
N ASP A 170 35.73 -15.86 1.39
CA ASP A 170 36.30 -16.84 2.32
C ASP A 170 35.27 -17.78 2.96
N LEU A 171 34.05 -17.83 2.40
CA LEU A 171 32.98 -18.68 2.93
C LEU A 171 32.88 -20.00 2.18
N ALA A 172 32.76 -21.08 2.94
CA ALA A 172 32.32 -22.34 2.35
C ALA A 172 30.85 -22.24 1.93
N PRO A 173 30.41 -22.95 0.87
CA PRO A 173 29.04 -22.89 0.39
C PRO A 173 27.98 -23.22 1.47
N ARG A 174 28.31 -24.12 2.40
CA ARG A 174 27.45 -24.48 3.53
C ARG A 174 27.26 -23.32 4.51
N ASP A 175 28.31 -22.55 4.78
CA ASP A 175 28.23 -21.38 5.67
C ASP A 175 27.42 -20.25 5.03
N THR A 176 27.58 -20.04 3.73
CA THR A 176 26.70 -19.14 2.96
C THR A 176 25.25 -19.59 3.06
N ALA A 177 24.97 -20.89 2.88
CA ALA A 177 23.62 -21.43 2.99
C ALA A 177 23.01 -21.29 4.39
N LEU A 178 23.81 -21.49 5.45
CA LEU A 178 23.38 -21.27 6.84
C LEU A 178 23.02 -19.81 7.09
N ARG A 179 23.81 -18.85 6.57
CA ARG A 179 23.50 -17.41 6.65
C ARG A 179 22.20 -17.08 5.92
N ILE A 180 22.02 -17.63 4.71
CA ILE A 180 20.77 -17.47 3.96
C ILE A 180 19.58 -18.05 4.74
N GLN A 181 19.70 -19.26 5.30
CA GLN A 181 18.63 -19.88 6.07
C GLN A 181 18.28 -19.08 7.33
N ALA A 182 19.30 -18.60 8.05
CA ALA A 182 19.10 -17.74 9.22
C ALA A 182 18.38 -16.45 8.81
N TYR A 183 18.82 -15.79 7.75
CA TYR A 183 18.16 -14.60 7.22
C TYR A 183 16.71 -14.87 6.81
N ILE A 184 16.41 -16.00 6.14
CA ILE A 184 15.03 -16.36 5.80
C ILE A 184 14.19 -16.55 7.07
N LYS A 185 14.72 -17.22 8.10
CA LYS A 185 14.02 -17.42 9.37
C LYS A 185 13.76 -16.11 10.09
N ASP A 186 14.76 -15.25 10.19
CA ASP A 186 14.69 -13.92 10.82
C ASP A 186 13.78 -12.99 10.02
N TYR A 187 13.84 -13.05 8.70
CA TYR A 187 12.93 -12.34 7.82
C TYR A 187 11.51 -12.83 8.05
N LEU A 188 11.24 -14.12 8.08
CA LEU A 188 9.88 -14.63 8.28
C LEU A 188 9.37 -14.39 9.70
N SER A 189 10.23 -14.40 10.73
CA SER A 189 9.86 -14.05 12.10
C SER A 189 9.59 -12.55 12.24
N GLY A 190 10.46 -11.71 11.69
CA GLY A 190 10.30 -10.26 11.62
C GLY A 190 9.16 -9.80 10.72
N TYR A 191 8.89 -10.50 9.62
CA TYR A 191 7.75 -10.28 8.72
C TYR A 191 6.45 -10.66 9.40
N LYS A 192 6.43 -11.76 10.18
CA LYS A 192 5.30 -12.10 11.05
C LYS A 192 5.11 -11.08 12.18
N ALA A 193 6.18 -10.60 12.82
CA ALA A 193 6.13 -9.60 13.89
C ALA A 193 5.65 -8.23 13.38
N ARG A 194 6.26 -7.72 12.30
CA ARG A 194 5.88 -6.45 11.64
C ARG A 194 4.45 -6.50 11.09
N ARG A 195 3.97 -7.65 10.60
CA ARG A 195 2.56 -7.83 10.19
C ARG A 195 1.61 -8.07 11.37
N SER A 196 2.05 -8.76 12.42
CA SER A 196 1.21 -8.96 13.63
C SER A 196 0.98 -7.69 14.43
N GLU A 197 1.79 -6.66 14.19
CA GLU A 197 1.69 -5.30 14.78
C GLU A 197 1.05 -4.29 13.81
N LEU A 198 0.65 -4.69 12.60
CA LEU A 198 -0.08 -3.80 11.70
C LEU A 198 -1.47 -3.50 12.27
N TRP A 199 -1.82 -2.21 12.15
CA TRP A 199 -3.05 -1.60 12.64
C TRP A 199 -3.07 -1.59 14.17
N LEU A 200 -2.52 -0.52 14.76
CA LEU A 200 -2.80 -0.17 16.14
C LEU A 200 -4.31 -0.09 16.34
N ALA A 201 -4.85 -1.00 17.13
CA ALA A 201 -6.16 -0.81 17.74
C ALA A 201 -6.17 0.53 18.50
N PRO A 202 -7.35 1.13 18.71
CA PRO A 202 -7.43 2.34 19.51
C PRO A 202 -6.76 2.16 20.87
N THR A 203 -5.89 3.11 21.25
CA THR A 203 -5.19 3.08 22.55
C THR A 203 -6.14 3.32 23.72
N SER A 204 -7.26 4.01 23.46
CA SER A 204 -8.33 4.25 24.42
C SER A 204 -9.49 3.27 24.22
N ASN A 205 -10.08 2.82 25.32
CA ASN A 205 -11.35 2.11 25.31
C ASN A 205 -12.54 3.04 25.55
N GLU A 206 -12.31 4.30 25.91
CA GLU A 206 -13.37 5.27 26.19
C GLU A 206 -14.09 5.68 24.89
N PRO A 207 -15.42 5.63 24.84
CA PRO A 207 -16.20 6.18 23.73
C PRO A 207 -15.88 7.66 23.51
N SER A 208 -15.74 8.09 22.25
CA SER A 208 -15.40 9.48 21.95
C SER A 208 -16.42 10.51 22.47
N ILE A 209 -17.70 10.13 22.61
CA ILE A 209 -18.73 11.03 23.14
C ILE A 209 -18.46 11.45 24.60
N HIS A 210 -17.71 10.67 25.38
CA HIS A 210 -17.34 11.04 26.74
C HIS A 210 -16.23 12.11 26.80
N ASN A 211 -15.59 12.41 25.67
CA ASN A 211 -14.65 13.51 25.60
C ASN A 211 -15.42 14.85 25.64
N PRO A 212 -15.15 15.74 26.62
CA PRO A 212 -15.87 17.00 26.75
C PRO A 212 -15.71 17.91 25.53
N TYR A 213 -14.63 17.81 24.76
CA TYR A 213 -14.47 18.58 23.52
C TYR A 213 -15.40 18.09 22.39
N VAL A 214 -15.92 16.86 22.48
CA VAL A 214 -16.88 16.29 21.51
C VAL A 214 -18.32 16.68 21.85
N THR A 215 -18.68 16.73 23.13
CA THR A 215 -20.04 17.02 23.61
C THR A 215 -20.28 18.48 23.96
N SER A 216 -19.23 19.21 24.35
CA SER A 216 -19.30 20.59 24.87
C SER A 216 -18.23 21.52 24.30
N GLY A 217 -17.48 21.07 23.28
CA GLY A 217 -16.47 21.88 22.61
C GLY A 217 -17.08 23.14 21.96
N PRO A 218 -16.37 24.28 21.97
CA PRO A 218 -16.94 25.57 21.59
C PRO A 218 -17.19 25.75 20.08
N THR A 219 -16.78 24.82 19.21
CA THR A 219 -16.82 25.02 17.75
C THR A 219 -17.76 24.08 17.00
N LEU A 220 -17.95 22.81 17.41
CA LEU A 220 -18.80 21.84 16.70
C LEU A 220 -19.48 20.84 17.64
N ASN A 221 -20.80 20.74 17.58
CA ASN A 221 -21.54 19.61 18.17
C ASN A 221 -21.48 18.42 17.22
N VAL A 222 -20.58 17.47 17.49
CA VAL A 222 -20.31 16.36 16.57
C VAL A 222 -21.55 15.48 16.37
N SER A 223 -22.32 15.25 17.44
CA SER A 223 -23.54 14.42 17.41
C SER A 223 -24.60 14.98 16.46
N LEU A 224 -24.86 16.30 16.54
CA LEU A 224 -25.83 16.98 15.67
C LEU A 224 -25.35 17.09 14.21
N ASN A 225 -24.04 17.19 13.98
CA ASN A 225 -23.49 17.50 12.67
C ASN A 225 -23.35 16.27 11.73
N GLN A 226 -23.57 15.07 12.25
CA GLN A 226 -23.53 13.82 11.47
C GLN A 226 -24.56 13.81 10.34
N ALA A 227 -25.76 14.29 10.64
CA ALA A 227 -26.94 14.22 9.77
C ALA A 227 -27.27 15.56 9.08
N ILE A 228 -26.34 16.51 9.06
CA ILE A 228 -26.56 17.78 8.34
C ILE A 228 -26.73 17.53 6.84
N ARG A 229 -27.76 18.16 6.27
CA ARG A 229 -27.85 18.40 4.83
C ARG A 229 -27.30 19.77 4.50
N VAL A 230 -26.38 19.81 3.55
CA VAL A 230 -25.95 21.05 2.92
C VAL A 230 -27.00 21.47 1.89
N GLN A 231 -27.35 22.75 1.87
CA GLN A 231 -28.37 23.30 0.95
C GLN A 231 -27.78 23.93 -0.31
N SER A 232 -26.46 24.16 -0.38
CA SER A 232 -25.80 24.69 -1.58
C SER A 232 -25.72 23.66 -2.71
N PRO A 233 -26.07 24.04 -3.97
CA PRO A 233 -25.84 23.23 -5.17
C PRO A 233 -24.35 23.01 -5.50
N ALA A 234 -23.47 23.89 -5.02
CA ALA A 234 -22.00 23.75 -5.13
C ALA A 234 -21.40 23.07 -3.89
N GLY A 235 -22.25 22.77 -2.91
CA GLY A 235 -21.87 22.27 -1.61
C GLY A 235 -21.35 20.85 -1.63
N PHE A 236 -20.65 20.52 -0.56
CA PHE A 236 -20.07 19.21 -0.33
C PHE A 236 -20.70 18.59 0.91
N ASN A 237 -21.01 17.30 0.87
CA ASN A 237 -21.49 16.58 2.05
C ASN A 237 -21.02 15.13 2.00
N SER A 238 -19.85 14.88 2.57
CA SER A 238 -19.14 13.61 2.46
C SER A 238 -18.98 12.90 3.79
N HIS A 239 -19.03 11.58 3.67
CA HIS A 239 -18.76 10.60 4.69
C HIS A 239 -17.78 9.59 4.09
N TRP A 240 -16.54 9.59 4.55
CA TRP A 240 -15.47 8.70 4.09
C TRP A 240 -15.04 7.78 5.23
N VAL A 241 -15.02 6.47 5.00
CA VAL A 241 -14.71 5.46 6.02
C VAL A 241 -13.60 4.54 5.51
N GLY A 242 -12.45 4.55 6.17
CA GLY A 242 -11.33 3.65 5.88
C GLY A 242 -11.13 2.64 7.01
N HIS A 243 -11.18 1.36 6.68
CA HIS A 243 -10.93 0.27 7.60
C HIS A 243 -9.56 -0.36 7.33
N TRP A 244 -8.66 -0.34 8.31
CA TRP A 244 -7.42 -1.10 8.29
C TRP A 244 -7.66 -2.38 9.09
N ILE A 245 -7.87 -3.47 8.36
CA ILE A 245 -8.38 -4.73 8.89
C ILE A 245 -7.26 -5.76 8.95
N THR A 246 -7.14 -6.43 10.09
CA THR A 246 -6.58 -7.77 10.16
C THR A 246 -7.73 -8.76 10.33
N THR A 247 -7.74 -9.84 9.57
CA THR A 247 -8.78 -10.88 9.71
C THR A 247 -8.41 -11.90 10.77
N THR A 248 -9.39 -12.70 11.21
CA THR A 248 -9.15 -13.87 12.08
C THR A 248 -8.21 -14.90 11.46
N GLU A 249 -8.05 -14.89 10.14
CA GLU A 249 -7.12 -15.73 9.39
C GLU A 249 -5.72 -15.10 9.22
N ASN A 250 -5.46 -13.93 9.82
CA ASN A 250 -4.21 -13.15 9.70
C ASN A 250 -3.94 -12.61 8.28
N LEU A 251 -4.99 -12.18 7.59
CA LEU A 251 -4.91 -11.44 6.33
C LEU A 251 -5.13 -9.94 6.59
N HIS A 252 -4.58 -9.06 5.76
CA HIS A 252 -4.56 -7.61 6.00
C HIS A 252 -5.14 -6.85 4.81
N PHE A 253 -6.12 -6.01 5.08
CA PHE A 253 -6.83 -5.26 4.06
C PHE A 253 -6.96 -3.80 4.45
N VAL A 254 -7.01 -2.94 3.44
CA VAL A 254 -7.58 -1.60 3.55
C VAL A 254 -8.88 -1.60 2.78
N LEU A 255 -9.99 -1.38 3.47
CA LEU A 255 -11.33 -1.35 2.90
C LEU A 255 -11.89 0.06 3.10
N ILE A 256 -12.11 0.77 2.02
CA ILE A 256 -12.64 2.12 2.02
C ILE A 256 -14.05 2.09 1.47
N THR A 257 -14.94 2.84 2.11
CA THR A 257 -16.26 3.14 1.57
C THR A 257 -16.55 4.62 1.74
N PHE A 258 -17.26 5.21 0.80
CA PHE A 258 -17.61 6.62 0.87
C PHE A 258 -19.02 6.87 0.36
N ALA A 259 -19.62 7.95 0.84
CA ALA A 259 -20.84 8.53 0.31
C ALA A 259 -20.71 10.05 0.24
N ASN A 260 -21.07 10.61 -0.91
CA ASN A 260 -21.23 12.04 -1.12
C ASN A 260 -22.70 12.32 -1.43
N VAL A 261 -23.30 13.25 -0.69
CA VAL A 261 -24.72 13.59 -0.76
C VAL A 261 -24.86 15.04 -1.24
N VAL A 262 -24.96 15.23 -2.56
CA VAL A 262 -25.10 16.55 -3.19
C VAL A 262 -26.56 16.82 -3.54
N ASN A 263 -27.05 18.05 -3.31
CA ASN A 263 -28.39 18.46 -3.74
C ASN A 263 -28.43 18.69 -5.26
N GLY A 264 -29.43 18.13 -5.94
CA GLY A 264 -29.75 18.47 -7.32
C GLY A 264 -30.74 19.64 -7.42
N GLY A 265 -30.34 20.69 -8.15
CA GLY A 265 -31.22 21.62 -8.88
C GLY A 265 -32.18 22.55 -8.12
N PRO A 266 -32.80 23.53 -8.84
CA PRO A 266 -33.57 24.66 -8.27
C PRO A 266 -34.85 24.28 -7.51
N ASP A 267 -35.30 23.03 -7.57
CA ASP A 267 -36.58 22.56 -7.05
C ASP A 267 -36.44 21.56 -5.90
N ASN A 268 -35.29 21.51 -5.22
CA ASN A 268 -35.03 20.53 -4.16
C ASN A 268 -35.08 19.06 -4.67
N SER A 269 -34.70 18.83 -5.94
CA SER A 269 -34.64 17.49 -6.55
C SER A 269 -33.33 16.79 -6.18
N THR A 270 -33.31 16.22 -4.99
CA THR A 270 -32.16 15.73 -4.20
C THR A 270 -31.17 14.72 -4.82
N ASP A 271 -31.15 14.43 -6.11
CA ASP A 271 -30.71 13.09 -6.55
C ASP A 271 -29.77 12.99 -7.77
N GLY A 272 -29.36 14.11 -8.38
CA GLY A 272 -28.54 14.07 -9.60
C GLY A 272 -27.02 13.96 -9.40
N GLY A 273 -26.49 14.44 -8.27
CA GLY A 273 -25.03 14.55 -8.03
C GLY A 273 -24.49 13.69 -6.90
N SER A 274 -25.34 12.92 -6.22
CA SER A 274 -24.91 12.05 -5.12
C SER A 274 -24.19 10.82 -5.66
N ALA A 275 -23.22 10.32 -4.90
CA ALA A 275 -22.45 9.14 -5.27
C ALA A 275 -22.05 8.35 -4.02
N ASN A 276 -21.78 7.07 -4.22
CA ASN A 276 -21.16 6.22 -3.22
C ASN A 276 -20.22 5.23 -3.90
N GLY A 277 -19.35 4.61 -3.11
CA GLY A 277 -18.43 3.65 -3.65
C GLY A 277 -17.58 2.98 -2.60
N CYS A 278 -16.66 2.17 -3.10
CA CYS A 278 -15.68 1.49 -2.29
C CYS A 278 -14.33 1.42 -2.99
N LEU A 279 -13.28 1.30 -2.20
CA LEU A 279 -11.96 0.89 -2.65
C LEU A 279 -11.44 -0.22 -1.75
N ILE A 280 -10.92 -1.27 -2.36
CA ILE A 280 -10.46 -2.46 -1.66
C ILE A 280 -9.00 -2.65 -2.00
N TYR A 281 -8.20 -2.92 -0.98
CA TYR A 281 -6.79 -3.16 -1.12
C TYR A 281 -6.37 -4.34 -0.24
N SER A 282 -5.77 -5.38 -0.85
CA SER A 282 -5.21 -6.52 -0.12
C SER A 282 -3.70 -6.37 -0.01
N LEU A 283 -3.17 -6.40 1.21
CA LEU A 283 -1.72 -6.36 1.43
C LEU A 283 -1.06 -7.71 1.13
N GLU A 284 -1.82 -8.80 1.04
CA GLU A 284 -1.30 -10.12 0.68
C GLU A 284 -0.99 -10.22 -0.81
N SER A 285 -1.93 -9.80 -1.66
CA SER A 285 -1.76 -9.88 -3.12
C SER A 285 -1.23 -8.60 -3.74
N GLY A 286 -1.33 -7.47 -3.03
CA GLY A 286 -1.16 -6.14 -3.62
C GLY A 286 -2.31 -5.76 -4.57
N GLY A 287 -3.31 -6.63 -4.73
CA GLY A 287 -4.45 -6.41 -5.61
C GLY A 287 -5.42 -5.38 -5.05
N SER A 288 -6.04 -4.64 -5.96
CA SER A 288 -7.06 -3.64 -5.66
C SER A 288 -8.29 -3.78 -6.56
N SER A 289 -9.42 -3.30 -6.06
CA SER A 289 -10.64 -3.10 -6.83
C SER A 289 -11.41 -1.91 -6.27
N SER A 290 -12.23 -1.28 -7.11
CA SER A 290 -13.02 -0.13 -6.72
C SER A 290 -14.36 -0.13 -7.43
N SER A 291 -15.32 0.58 -6.83
CA SER A 291 -16.61 0.92 -7.43
C SER A 291 -16.87 2.39 -7.13
N PHE A 292 -17.32 3.14 -8.13
CA PHE A 292 -17.86 4.50 -7.96
C PHE A 292 -19.19 4.56 -8.68
N ILE A 293 -20.27 4.77 -7.93
CA ILE A 293 -21.62 4.74 -8.46
C ILE A 293 -22.28 6.08 -8.16
N ALA A 294 -22.48 6.87 -9.22
CA ALA A 294 -23.43 7.99 -9.18
C ALA A 294 -24.83 7.41 -9.00
N GLY A 295 -25.58 7.92 -8.02
CA GLY A 295 -26.82 7.29 -7.64
C GLY A 295 -27.77 8.20 -6.88
N LYS A 296 -29.06 7.91 -7.04
CA LYS A 296 -30.15 8.55 -6.31
C LYS A 296 -30.16 8.09 -4.85
N LEU A 297 -30.24 9.03 -3.94
CA LEU A 297 -30.35 8.75 -2.52
C LEU A 297 -31.74 8.15 -2.22
N THR A 298 -31.77 7.02 -1.52
CA THR A 298 -33.02 6.34 -1.15
C THR A 298 -33.51 6.77 0.23
N THR A 299 -32.60 7.04 1.15
CA THR A 299 -32.94 7.54 2.48
C THR A 299 -31.84 8.44 3.00
N PHE A 300 -32.22 9.55 3.63
CA PHE A 300 -31.34 10.36 4.44
C PHE A 300 -32.05 10.83 5.70
N GLY A 301 -31.60 10.32 6.84
CA GLY A 301 -32.11 10.65 8.16
C GLY A 301 -31.58 12.00 8.66
N GLN A 302 -32.47 12.82 9.25
CA GLN A 302 -32.14 14.17 9.72
C GLN A 302 -31.78 14.20 11.21
N ASP A 303 -32.48 13.43 12.05
CA ASP A 303 -32.23 13.39 13.49
C ASP A 303 -31.23 12.28 13.87
N LYS A 304 -31.27 11.18 13.10
CA LYS A 304 -30.38 10.04 13.25
C LYS A 304 -29.68 9.76 11.93
N LEU A 305 -28.35 9.69 11.94
CA LEU A 305 -27.56 9.45 10.74
C LEU A 305 -28.02 8.16 10.08
N ARG A 306 -28.45 8.28 8.84
CA ARG A 306 -28.79 7.16 7.97
C ARG A 306 -28.73 7.61 6.53
N ILE A 307 -27.77 7.14 5.76
CA ILE A 307 -27.56 7.46 4.34
C ILE A 307 -27.66 6.14 3.58
N ARG A 308 -28.64 6.01 2.69
CA ARG A 308 -28.88 4.76 1.95
C ARG A 308 -29.02 4.99 0.45
N PHE A 309 -28.34 4.15 -0.34
CA PHE A 309 -28.47 4.05 -1.79
C PHE A 309 -28.97 2.64 -2.15
N GLY A 310 -30.27 2.49 -2.37
CA GLY A 310 -30.91 1.20 -2.64
C GLY A 310 -30.52 0.14 -1.62
N ASP A 311 -30.22 -1.07 -2.09
CA ASP A 311 -29.69 -2.16 -1.28
C ASP A 311 -28.15 -2.26 -1.36
N GLN A 312 -27.51 -1.31 -2.06
CA GLN A 312 -26.08 -1.37 -2.37
C GLN A 312 -25.22 -0.75 -1.28
N TYR A 313 -25.70 0.28 -0.60
CA TYR A 313 -24.93 1.02 0.40
C TYR A 313 -25.83 1.60 1.48
N GLU A 314 -25.42 1.46 2.73
CA GLU A 314 -26.01 2.12 3.88
C GLU A 314 -24.95 2.47 4.92
N LEU A 315 -24.85 3.75 5.29
CA LEU A 315 -24.11 4.21 6.48
C LEU A 315 -25.12 4.76 7.48
N HIS A 316 -25.13 4.24 8.70
CA HIS A 316 -26.07 4.69 9.72
C HIS A 316 -25.50 4.62 11.13
N SER A 317 -26.07 5.39 12.04
CA SER A 317 -25.78 5.26 13.46
C SER A 317 -26.64 4.19 14.13
N LEU A 318 -26.00 3.42 15.00
CA LEU A 318 -26.64 2.45 15.87
C LEU A 318 -27.07 3.07 17.21
N THR A 319 -26.52 4.23 17.56
CA THR A 319 -26.78 4.95 18.81
C THR A 319 -27.53 6.26 18.55
N ASP A 320 -28.23 6.77 19.56
CA ASP A 320 -29.02 8.00 19.40
C ASP A 320 -28.15 9.27 19.40
N ASP A 321 -26.92 9.16 19.89
CA ASP A 321 -25.90 10.22 19.82
C ASP A 321 -25.21 10.35 18.45
N ASN A 322 -25.59 9.55 17.45
CA ASN A 322 -25.01 9.55 16.11
C ASN A 322 -23.50 9.26 15.99
N ILE A 323 -22.79 8.93 17.08
CA ILE A 323 -21.33 8.79 17.04
C ILE A 323 -20.80 7.53 17.74
N SER A 324 -21.41 7.10 18.85
CA SER A 324 -20.82 6.06 19.70
C SER A 324 -20.76 4.69 19.02
N ALA A 325 -21.66 4.41 18.09
CA ALA A 325 -21.56 3.27 17.19
C ALA A 325 -22.19 3.57 15.83
N LEU A 326 -21.45 3.23 14.79
CA LEU A 326 -21.81 3.44 13.39
C LEU A 326 -21.68 2.10 12.66
N ASN A 327 -22.54 1.88 11.67
CA ASN A 327 -22.49 0.69 10.83
C ASN A 327 -22.49 1.09 9.36
N VAL A 328 -21.60 0.45 8.61
CA VAL A 328 -21.58 0.52 7.15
C VAL A 328 -21.94 -0.84 6.58
N ILE A 329 -22.89 -0.84 5.66
CA ILE A 329 -23.27 -1.97 4.82
C ILE A 329 -22.97 -1.57 3.39
N ALA A 330 -22.23 -2.40 2.67
CA ALA A 330 -21.92 -2.19 1.26
C ALA A 330 -22.04 -3.50 0.48
N ASN A 331 -22.52 -3.42 -0.76
CA ASN A 331 -22.66 -4.55 -1.67
C ASN A 331 -22.46 -4.08 -3.10
N TYR A 332 -21.24 -4.27 -3.62
CA TYR A 332 -20.80 -3.83 -4.93
C TYR A 332 -20.48 -5.04 -5.80
N THR A 333 -21.40 -5.36 -6.72
CA THR A 333 -21.27 -6.50 -7.64
C THR A 333 -20.06 -6.35 -8.57
N GLU A 334 -19.78 -5.15 -9.07
CA GLU A 334 -18.68 -4.91 -10.01
C GLU A 334 -17.30 -5.21 -9.39
N SER A 335 -17.13 -4.92 -8.11
CA SER A 335 -15.91 -5.24 -7.35
C SER A 335 -15.95 -6.61 -6.67
N ASN A 336 -17.03 -7.39 -6.83
CA ASN A 336 -17.31 -8.62 -6.08
C ASN A 336 -17.10 -8.45 -4.57
N PHE A 337 -17.58 -7.33 -4.03
CA PHE A 337 -17.32 -6.92 -2.66
C PHE A 337 -18.60 -6.72 -1.86
N SER A 338 -18.62 -7.25 -0.64
CA SER A 338 -19.65 -6.90 0.34
C SER A 338 -19.01 -6.61 1.70
N LEU A 339 -19.54 -5.65 2.44
CA LEU A 339 -19.11 -5.29 3.78
C LEU A 339 -20.33 -5.17 4.69
N ASN A 340 -20.20 -5.67 5.92
CA ASN A 340 -21.02 -5.25 7.04
C ASN A 340 -20.10 -5.08 8.24
N ALA A 341 -19.77 -3.83 8.56
CA ALA A 341 -18.84 -3.48 9.62
C ALA A 341 -19.42 -2.44 10.56
N THR A 342 -19.28 -2.70 11.86
CA THR A 342 -19.57 -1.74 12.92
C THR A 342 -18.27 -1.16 13.42
N PHE A 343 -18.21 0.17 13.51
CA PHE A 343 -17.08 0.88 14.09
C PHE A 343 -17.56 1.81 15.21
N GLN A 344 -16.78 1.86 16.29
CA GLN A 344 -17.07 2.63 17.49
C GLN A 344 -15.88 3.57 17.76
N PRO A 345 -15.99 4.85 17.40
CA PRO A 345 -14.98 5.88 17.69
C PRO A 345 -14.52 5.84 19.15
N ARG A 346 -13.20 5.85 19.37
CA ARG A 346 -12.59 5.81 20.70
C ARG A 346 -11.62 6.96 20.92
N GLY A 347 -11.56 7.44 22.16
CA GLY A 347 -10.66 8.53 22.55
C GLY A 347 -11.05 9.86 21.90
N SER A 348 -10.08 10.76 21.74
CA SER A 348 -10.28 12.07 21.13
C SER A 348 -10.58 11.97 19.63
N LEU A 349 -11.39 12.91 19.15
CA LEU A 349 -11.56 13.16 17.72
C LEU A 349 -10.52 14.16 17.24
N LEU A 350 -10.19 14.10 15.94
CA LEU A 350 -9.31 15.05 15.28
C LEU A 350 -10.19 16.10 14.58
N PHE A 351 -10.01 17.36 14.96
CA PHE A 351 -10.72 18.49 14.35
C PHE A 351 -9.80 19.22 13.39
N ASN A 352 -10.06 19.14 12.08
CA ASN A 352 -9.18 19.77 11.09
C ASN A 352 -9.11 21.28 11.29
N GLY A 353 -7.91 21.87 11.16
CA GLY A 353 -7.69 23.28 11.50
C GLY A 353 -7.85 23.57 13.01
N GLY A 354 -7.81 22.54 13.86
CA GLY A 354 -7.92 22.61 15.33
C GLY A 354 -9.34 22.87 15.85
N SER A 355 -10.18 23.53 15.06
CA SER A 355 -11.58 23.85 15.40
C SER A 355 -12.60 22.99 14.68
N GLY A 356 -12.16 22.30 13.62
CA GLY A 356 -12.98 21.59 12.65
C GLY A 356 -13.38 22.47 11.46
N SER A 357 -13.09 23.77 11.48
CA SER A 357 -13.19 24.63 10.30
C SER A 357 -11.91 24.53 9.47
N LEU A 358 -12.02 24.26 8.17
CA LEU A 358 -10.90 24.29 7.23
C LEU A 358 -11.24 25.13 6.01
N TYR A 359 -10.23 25.88 5.53
CA TYR A 359 -10.37 26.64 4.30
C TYR A 359 -10.30 25.70 3.11
N TRP A 360 -11.36 25.66 2.30
CA TRP A 360 -11.48 24.70 1.21
C TRP A 360 -12.32 25.31 0.07
N GLY A 361 -11.74 25.37 -1.13
CA GLY A 361 -12.31 26.18 -2.22
C GLY A 361 -12.00 27.64 -1.94
N SER A 362 -13.03 28.49 -1.88
CA SER A 362 -12.88 29.91 -1.52
C SER A 362 -13.46 30.28 -0.14
N VAL A 363 -14.01 29.29 0.59
CA VAL A 363 -14.73 29.47 1.85
C VAL A 363 -14.24 28.52 2.95
N PHE A 364 -14.74 28.73 4.17
CA PHE A 364 -14.56 27.75 5.25
C PHE A 364 -15.61 26.65 5.17
N ASN A 365 -15.14 25.42 5.06
CA ASN A 365 -15.92 24.21 5.23
C ASN A 365 -15.66 23.61 6.62
N GLN A 366 -16.30 22.48 6.92
CA GLN A 366 -16.19 21.78 8.19
C GLN A 366 -15.72 20.34 7.99
N GLN A 367 -14.81 19.89 8.85
CA GLN A 367 -14.32 18.51 8.90
C GLN A 367 -13.87 18.12 10.29
N TRP A 368 -14.29 16.93 10.71
CA TRP A 368 -13.69 16.22 11.83
C TRP A 368 -13.54 14.75 11.50
N SER A 369 -12.67 14.09 12.25
CA SER A 369 -12.29 12.71 12.01
C SER A 369 -12.30 11.89 13.31
N SER A 370 -12.85 10.69 13.25
CA SER A 370 -12.51 9.63 14.20
C SER A 370 -11.29 8.90 13.66
N SER A 371 -10.11 9.20 14.17
CA SER A 371 -8.84 8.63 13.70
C SER A 371 -8.49 7.26 14.31
N ALA A 372 -9.31 6.77 15.24
CA ALA A 372 -9.24 5.43 15.79
C ALA A 372 -10.62 4.96 16.26
N ALA A 373 -11.04 3.78 15.80
CA ALA A 373 -12.30 3.17 16.22
C ALA A 373 -12.18 1.66 16.39
N TYR A 374 -12.86 1.14 17.40
CA TYR A 374 -12.99 -0.30 17.60
C TYR A 374 -13.87 -0.87 16.50
N THR A 375 -13.35 -1.83 15.73
CA THR A 375 -13.97 -2.27 14.46
C THR A 375 -14.31 -3.75 14.51
N THR A 376 -15.55 -4.11 14.18
CA THR A 376 -16.02 -5.49 14.08
C THR A 376 -16.83 -5.68 12.81
N GLY A 377 -16.99 -6.92 12.37
CA GLY A 377 -17.86 -7.24 11.24
C GLY A 377 -17.30 -8.31 10.34
N THR A 378 -17.88 -8.41 9.16
CA THR A 378 -17.46 -9.36 8.12
C THR A 378 -17.50 -8.69 6.76
N PHE A 379 -16.66 -9.18 5.85
CA PHE A 379 -16.69 -8.77 4.46
C PHE A 379 -16.47 -9.97 3.55
N THR A 380 -16.83 -9.82 2.29
CA THR A 380 -16.63 -10.83 1.25
C THR A 380 -15.90 -10.18 0.09
N ILE A 381 -14.85 -10.82 -0.41
CA ILE A 381 -14.16 -10.43 -1.65
C ILE A 381 -14.11 -11.66 -2.55
N ASN A 382 -14.55 -11.54 -3.80
CA ASN A 382 -14.53 -12.64 -4.78
C ASN A 382 -15.18 -13.93 -4.24
N GLY A 383 -16.30 -13.79 -3.52
CA GLY A 383 -17.03 -14.92 -2.92
C GLY A 383 -16.43 -15.52 -1.64
N THR A 384 -15.24 -15.09 -1.21
CA THR A 384 -14.61 -15.55 0.04
C THR A 384 -14.96 -14.61 1.19
N LYS A 385 -15.58 -15.16 2.24
CA LYS A 385 -15.96 -14.40 3.44
C LYS A 385 -14.81 -14.36 4.45
N HIS A 386 -14.58 -13.18 5.01
CA HIS A 386 -13.58 -12.89 6.03
C HIS A 386 -14.22 -12.27 7.27
N THR A 387 -13.66 -12.54 8.44
CA THR A 387 -14.09 -11.95 9.71
C THR A 387 -13.02 -11.00 10.24
N VAL A 388 -13.43 -9.80 10.66
CA VAL A 388 -12.53 -8.80 11.24
C VAL A 388 -12.05 -9.28 12.61
N ASP A 389 -10.73 -9.22 12.86
CA ASP A 389 -10.15 -9.33 14.20
C ASP A 389 -10.14 -7.93 14.84
N PRO A 390 -11.03 -7.65 15.81
CA PRO A 390 -11.16 -6.33 16.39
C PRO A 390 -9.95 -5.88 17.21
N LYS A 391 -9.07 -6.80 17.63
CA LYS A 391 -7.88 -6.46 18.43
C LYS A 391 -6.73 -5.95 17.58
N ARG A 392 -6.79 -6.15 16.26
CA ARG A 392 -5.74 -5.81 15.30
C ARG A 392 -6.33 -5.11 14.09
N SER A 393 -7.38 -4.34 14.31
CA SER A 393 -8.07 -3.58 13.27
C SER A 393 -8.49 -2.23 13.81
N THR A 394 -8.55 -1.23 12.94
CA THR A 394 -9.03 0.11 13.29
C THR A 394 -9.76 0.74 12.10
N THR A 395 -10.61 1.71 12.39
CA THR A 395 -11.29 2.52 11.38
C THR A 395 -10.94 3.99 11.55
N TRP A 396 -10.61 4.65 10.45
CA TRP A 396 -10.60 6.10 10.32
C TRP A 396 -11.90 6.53 9.64
N TYR A 397 -12.63 7.46 10.23
CA TYR A 397 -13.87 8.00 9.67
C TYR A 397 -13.78 9.52 9.57
N ASP A 398 -14.03 10.05 8.38
CA ASP A 398 -14.07 11.47 8.06
C ASP A 398 -15.48 11.92 7.74
N ARG A 399 -15.87 13.03 8.38
CA ARG A 399 -17.13 13.71 8.14
C ARG A 399 -16.82 15.12 7.67
N GLN A 400 -17.24 15.46 6.44
CA GLN A 400 -16.93 16.74 5.80
C GLN A 400 -18.16 17.39 5.16
N TRP A 401 -18.36 18.69 5.38
CA TRP A 401 -19.45 19.41 4.73
C TRP A 401 -19.17 20.91 4.58
N GLY A 402 -19.82 21.55 3.62
CA GLY A 402 -19.77 23.00 3.45
C GLY A 402 -20.29 23.45 2.10
N GLU A 403 -20.15 24.75 1.82
CA GLU A 403 -20.89 25.42 0.76
C GLU A 403 -20.22 25.35 -0.62
N GLU A 404 -18.93 25.01 -0.68
CA GLU A 404 -18.15 24.93 -1.93
C GLU A 404 -17.17 23.75 -1.95
N ASN A 405 -16.70 23.41 -3.15
CA ASN A 405 -15.67 22.41 -3.42
C ASN A 405 -14.41 23.08 -4.01
N PRO A 406 -13.21 22.49 -3.81
CA PRO A 406 -12.01 22.92 -4.50
C PRO A 406 -12.14 22.64 -6.00
N THR A 407 -11.56 23.51 -6.84
CA THR A 407 -11.56 23.34 -8.30
C THR A 407 -10.18 23.03 -8.87
N GLN A 408 -9.12 23.30 -8.10
CA GLN A 408 -7.72 23.17 -8.51
C GLN A 408 -7.05 21.90 -7.96
N GLY A 409 -7.86 20.94 -7.51
CA GLY A 409 -7.36 19.70 -6.97
C GLY A 409 -7.20 19.67 -5.45
N TRP A 410 -6.80 18.52 -4.91
CA TRP A 410 -6.29 18.37 -3.55
C TRP A 410 -5.41 17.13 -3.41
N HIS A 411 -4.63 17.12 -2.33
CA HIS A 411 -4.02 15.93 -1.76
C HIS A 411 -4.34 15.87 -0.27
N TRP A 412 -4.74 14.70 0.22
CA TRP A 412 -5.00 14.49 1.64
C TRP A 412 -4.24 13.27 2.17
N PHE A 413 -3.68 13.42 3.36
CA PHE A 413 -2.83 12.43 4.02
C PHE A 413 -3.35 12.16 5.45
N PRO A 414 -4.23 11.15 5.65
CA PRO A 414 -4.55 10.60 6.96
C PRO A 414 -3.44 9.66 7.45
N ILE A 415 -2.44 10.23 8.10
CA ILE A 415 -1.26 9.52 8.58
C ILE A 415 -1.54 8.91 9.96
N GLN A 416 -1.27 7.61 10.10
CA GLN A 416 -1.33 6.89 11.36
C GLN A 416 0.07 6.41 11.74
N LEU A 417 0.69 7.04 12.73
CA LEU A 417 2.04 6.69 13.17
C LEU A 417 2.01 5.58 14.23
N GLU A 418 3.05 4.74 14.22
CA GLU A 418 3.27 3.62 15.16
C GLU A 418 3.40 4.09 16.62
N ASN A 419 3.79 5.35 16.84
CA ASN A 419 3.85 5.96 18.17
C ASN A 419 2.48 6.47 18.68
N GLY A 420 1.40 6.23 17.92
CA GLY A 420 0.03 6.61 18.28
C GLY A 420 -0.40 8.00 17.81
N VAL A 421 0.50 8.81 17.24
CA VAL A 421 0.11 10.11 16.64
C VAL A 421 -0.75 9.88 15.40
N ARG A 422 -1.76 10.72 15.21
CA ARG A 422 -2.67 10.71 14.06
C ARG A 422 -2.62 12.09 13.40
N ILE A 423 -2.39 12.17 12.09
CA ILE A 423 -2.22 13.44 11.40
C ILE A 423 -3.19 13.46 10.22
N SER A 424 -3.96 14.54 10.08
CA SER A 424 -4.71 14.85 8.86
C SER A 424 -4.01 16.02 8.20
N ALA A 425 -3.31 15.79 7.09
CA ALA A 425 -2.64 16.83 6.32
C ALA A 425 -3.37 17.08 5.00
N TRP A 426 -3.66 18.34 4.73
CA TRP A 426 -4.29 18.82 3.50
C TRP A 426 -3.30 19.66 2.72
N VAL A 427 -3.22 19.40 1.41
CA VAL A 427 -2.57 20.28 0.44
C VAL A 427 -3.61 20.58 -0.63
N ILE A 428 -4.06 21.83 -0.65
CA ILE A 428 -5.14 22.29 -1.51
C ILE A 428 -4.51 23.34 -2.42
N PRO A 429 -4.15 23.00 -3.67
CA PRO A 429 -3.77 24.01 -4.63
C PRO A 429 -4.92 25.01 -4.77
N THR A 430 -4.59 26.30 -4.76
CA THR A 430 -5.57 27.38 -4.91
C THR A 430 -5.01 28.44 -5.86
N GLU A 431 -5.82 29.44 -6.22
CA GLU A 431 -5.39 30.52 -7.10
C GLU A 431 -4.34 31.44 -6.44
N GLN A 432 -3.72 32.33 -7.22
CA GLN A 432 -2.77 33.30 -6.68
C GLN A 432 -3.47 34.28 -5.72
N GLY A 433 -3.22 34.14 -4.41
CA GLY A 433 -3.64 35.11 -3.39
C GLY A 433 -4.33 34.50 -2.17
N ASP A 434 -4.64 33.21 -2.16
CA ASP A 434 -5.39 32.62 -1.05
C ASP A 434 -4.55 32.41 0.21
N ALA A 435 -5.25 32.43 1.35
CA ALA A 435 -4.65 32.51 2.67
C ALA A 435 -4.01 31.20 3.15
N ILE A 436 -4.53 30.03 2.74
CA ILE A 436 -4.08 28.72 3.24
C ILE A 436 -4.01 27.71 2.09
N LYS A 437 -2.80 27.26 1.77
CA LYS A 437 -2.53 26.27 0.70
C LYS A 437 -2.27 24.87 1.21
N ALA A 438 -1.81 24.77 2.46
CA ALA A 438 -1.53 23.49 3.09
C ALA A 438 -1.49 23.65 4.61
N PHE A 439 -2.02 22.67 5.33
CA PHE A 439 -2.00 22.61 6.78
C PHE A 439 -2.11 21.15 7.23
N ALA A 440 -1.78 20.87 8.47
CA ALA A 440 -2.18 19.62 9.10
C ALA A 440 -2.69 19.83 10.52
N THR A 441 -3.46 18.87 11.00
CA THR A 441 -3.76 18.73 12.43
C THR A 441 -3.20 17.41 12.92
N ALA A 442 -2.33 17.46 13.93
CA ALA A 442 -1.78 16.30 14.61
C ALA A 442 -2.53 16.09 15.93
N LEU A 443 -3.08 14.89 16.14
CA LEU A 443 -3.70 14.43 17.37
C LEU A 443 -2.74 13.46 18.07
N TYR A 444 -2.39 13.77 19.32
CA TYR A 444 -1.48 13.00 20.13
C TYR A 444 -2.22 11.96 21.00
N PRO A 445 -1.55 10.89 21.47
CA PRO A 445 -2.18 9.85 22.29
C PRO A 445 -2.80 10.34 23.60
N ASN A 446 -2.33 11.47 24.14
CA ASN A 446 -2.88 12.12 25.33
C ASN A 446 -4.16 12.93 25.05
N GLY A 447 -4.58 13.03 23.78
CA GLY A 447 -5.76 13.75 23.35
C GLY A 447 -5.52 15.22 22.98
N GLU A 448 -4.30 15.74 23.14
CA GLU A 448 -3.93 17.08 22.66
C GLU A 448 -3.90 17.12 21.13
N GLN A 449 -4.27 18.27 20.56
CA GLN A 449 -4.20 18.51 19.12
C GLN A 449 -3.41 19.77 18.82
N GLU A 450 -2.70 19.75 17.71
CA GLU A 450 -1.85 20.83 17.24
C GLU A 450 -2.09 21.06 15.75
N VAL A 451 -2.21 22.33 15.35
CA VAL A 451 -2.25 22.72 13.94
C VAL A 451 -0.85 23.09 13.53
N VAL A 452 -0.36 22.47 12.46
CA VAL A 452 1.00 22.64 11.96
C VAL A 452 0.97 23.10 10.51
N SER A 453 1.86 24.03 10.15
CA SER A 453 2.04 24.43 8.75
C SER A 453 2.68 23.30 7.94
N VAL A 454 2.19 23.10 6.72
CA VAL A 454 2.71 22.11 5.77
C VAL A 454 3.31 22.84 4.58
N ASN A 455 4.44 22.37 4.08
CA ASN A 455 4.99 22.85 2.81
C ASN A 455 4.07 22.35 1.67
N PRO A 456 3.48 23.25 0.86
CA PRO A 456 2.65 22.82 -0.27
C PRO A 456 3.42 22.08 -1.37
N ASP A 457 4.75 22.22 -1.43
CA ASP A 457 5.59 21.40 -2.33
C ASP A 457 5.81 20.00 -1.75
N ILE A 458 4.92 19.08 -2.13
CA ILE A 458 4.91 17.68 -1.69
C ILE A 458 5.80 16.73 -2.52
N LYS A 459 6.59 17.28 -3.45
CA LYS A 459 7.59 16.54 -4.27
C LYS A 459 7.10 15.18 -4.80
N PRO A 460 6.02 15.15 -5.59
CA PRO A 460 5.43 13.90 -6.07
C PRO A 460 6.41 13.14 -6.99
N LYS A 461 6.46 11.81 -6.86
CA LYS A 461 7.32 10.89 -7.63
C LYS A 461 6.54 9.64 -8.02
N ASP A 462 7.16 8.81 -8.85
CA ASP A 462 6.60 7.52 -9.31
C ASP A 462 5.25 7.70 -10.01
N ALA A 463 5.27 8.50 -11.08
CA ALA A 463 4.08 8.83 -11.87
C ALA A 463 3.55 7.61 -12.63
N TRP A 464 2.23 7.44 -12.60
CA TRP A 464 1.50 6.41 -13.33
C TRP A 464 0.29 7.02 -14.03
N ALA A 465 0.19 6.81 -15.34
CA ALA A 465 -0.97 7.23 -16.13
C ALA A 465 -2.02 6.11 -16.16
N SER A 466 -3.23 6.38 -15.65
CA SER A 466 -4.34 5.43 -15.69
C SER A 466 -4.76 5.16 -17.14
N PRO A 467 -4.76 3.89 -17.60
CA PRO A 467 -5.27 3.56 -18.93
C PRO A 467 -6.80 3.72 -19.02
N THR A 468 -7.50 3.86 -17.90
CA THR A 468 -8.97 3.98 -17.83
C THR A 468 -9.43 5.43 -17.89
N THR A 469 -8.74 6.33 -17.18
CA THR A 469 -9.14 7.75 -17.06
C THR A 469 -8.18 8.71 -17.76
N ASN A 470 -7.00 8.24 -18.17
CA ASN A 470 -5.88 9.03 -18.68
C ASN A 470 -5.33 10.06 -17.67
N ARG A 471 -5.66 9.94 -16.38
CA ARG A 471 -5.11 10.77 -15.32
C ARG A 471 -3.77 10.24 -14.83
N THR A 472 -2.89 11.15 -14.42
CA THR A 472 -1.61 10.80 -13.80
C THR A 472 -1.75 10.81 -12.28
N TRP A 473 -1.41 9.70 -11.66
CA TRP A 473 -1.34 9.51 -10.21
C TRP A 473 0.12 9.32 -9.80
N TYR A 474 0.46 9.65 -8.56
CA TYR A 474 1.82 9.55 -8.05
C TYR A 474 1.89 8.56 -6.89
N GLY A 475 2.90 7.70 -6.92
CA GLY A 475 3.10 6.64 -5.93
C GLY A 475 3.84 7.08 -4.67
N SER A 476 4.53 8.22 -4.71
CA SER A 476 5.32 8.70 -3.58
C SER A 476 5.24 10.21 -3.42
N PHE A 477 5.28 10.67 -2.16
CA PHE A 477 5.25 12.08 -1.78
C PHE A 477 6.17 12.34 -0.58
N GLU A 478 6.65 13.56 -0.45
CA GLU A 478 7.38 14.05 0.73
C GLU A 478 6.58 15.18 1.38
N VAL A 479 6.02 14.93 2.57
CA VAL A 479 5.27 15.93 3.32
C VAL A 479 6.18 16.55 4.38
N SER A 480 6.49 17.84 4.20
CA SER A 480 7.31 18.60 5.14
C SER A 480 6.44 19.49 6.04
N PHE A 481 6.68 19.47 7.34
CA PHE A 481 5.93 20.26 8.32
C PHE A 481 6.82 21.41 8.81
N LEU A 482 6.45 22.66 8.46
CA LEU A 482 7.33 23.83 8.52
C LEU A 482 7.54 24.38 9.94
N ASP A 483 6.51 24.33 10.78
CA ASP A 483 6.58 24.82 12.15
C ASP A 483 7.17 23.79 13.13
N GLU A 484 7.45 22.58 12.62
CA GLU A 484 7.88 21.46 13.42
C GLU A 484 9.34 21.10 13.12
N TYR A 485 10.22 21.37 14.09
CA TYR A 485 11.66 21.17 13.94
C TYR A 485 11.97 19.75 13.44
N ASN A 486 12.58 19.66 12.24
CA ASN A 486 12.96 18.41 11.58
C ASN A 486 11.81 17.40 11.40
N SER A 487 10.62 17.84 10.97
CA SER A 487 9.51 16.94 10.65
C SER A 487 9.31 16.81 9.14
N VAL A 488 9.72 15.67 8.58
CA VAL A 488 9.50 15.32 7.18
C VAL A 488 9.08 13.86 7.13
N ILE A 489 7.92 13.59 6.53
CA ILE A 489 7.39 12.24 6.38
C ILE A 489 7.24 11.94 4.90
N THR A 490 7.89 10.87 4.45
CA THR A 490 7.72 10.32 3.11
C THR A 490 6.57 9.33 3.11
N ALA A 491 5.64 9.55 2.19
CA ALA A 491 4.57 8.65 1.80
C ALA A 491 5.07 7.80 0.63
N VAL A 492 5.06 6.48 0.77
CA VAL A 492 5.39 5.56 -0.32
C VAL A 492 4.30 4.49 -0.45
N ALA A 493 3.65 4.44 -1.60
CA ALA A 493 2.80 3.31 -1.97
C ALA A 493 3.71 2.09 -2.18
N PRO A 494 3.49 0.94 -1.50
CA PRO A 494 4.51 -0.11 -1.44
C PRO A 494 4.77 -0.89 -2.74
N ASP A 495 4.17 -0.51 -3.87
CA ASP A 495 4.44 -1.01 -5.22
C ASP A 495 3.70 -0.10 -6.20
N VAL A 496 4.48 0.73 -6.89
CA VAL A 496 4.04 1.79 -7.78
C VAL A 496 4.02 1.35 -9.25
N THR A 497 4.55 0.15 -9.54
CA THR A 497 4.77 -0.36 -10.90
C THR A 497 3.68 -1.32 -11.37
N ASP A 498 3.06 -2.08 -10.45
CA ASP A 498 2.00 -3.06 -10.77
C ASP A 498 0.67 -2.82 -10.06
N ARG A 499 0.67 -2.06 -8.95
CA ARG A 499 -0.58 -1.78 -8.24
C ARG A 499 -1.34 -0.72 -8.99
N LYS A 500 -2.50 -1.14 -9.49
CA LYS A 500 -3.60 -0.21 -9.75
C LYS A 500 -3.82 0.55 -8.44
N PHE A 501 -3.38 1.80 -8.44
CA PHE A 501 -3.83 2.83 -7.53
C PHE A 501 -5.31 2.62 -7.20
N GLY A 502 -5.75 2.90 -5.98
CA GLY A 502 -7.18 2.86 -5.64
C GLY A 502 -7.91 3.97 -6.38
N GLU A 503 -7.96 3.92 -7.70
CA GLU A 503 -8.68 4.85 -8.54
C GLU A 503 -10.15 4.47 -8.47
N ALA A 504 -10.96 5.37 -7.92
CA ALA A 504 -12.41 5.34 -8.04
C ALA A 504 -12.81 6.34 -9.11
N SER A 505 -13.50 5.90 -10.17
CA SER A 505 -13.83 6.75 -11.30
C SER A 505 -15.22 6.50 -11.87
N PHE A 506 -15.81 7.57 -12.40
CA PHE A 506 -16.96 7.53 -13.31
C PHE A 506 -16.46 7.91 -14.72
N GLY A 507 -15.53 7.11 -15.25
CA GLY A 507 -14.84 7.42 -16.50
C GLY A 507 -13.97 8.68 -16.41
N PRO A 508 -13.64 9.31 -17.55
CA PRO A 508 -12.71 10.45 -17.60
C PRO A 508 -13.22 11.72 -16.92
N SER A 509 -14.54 11.87 -16.74
CA SER A 509 -15.15 13.10 -16.22
C SER A 509 -14.83 13.36 -14.75
N PHE A 510 -14.77 12.31 -13.93
CA PHE A 510 -14.43 12.43 -12.52
C PHE A 510 -13.77 11.15 -12.02
N ALA A 511 -12.59 11.30 -11.44
CA ALA A 511 -11.86 10.23 -10.79
C ALA A 511 -10.97 10.80 -9.69
N PHE A 512 -10.87 10.09 -8.59
CA PHE A 512 -9.91 10.34 -7.52
C PHE A 512 -9.21 9.03 -7.18
N CYS A 513 -8.13 9.13 -6.42
CA CYS A 513 -7.30 7.98 -6.10
C CYS A 513 -6.98 7.94 -4.61
N ASP A 514 -7.39 6.87 -3.93
CA ASP A 514 -6.97 6.55 -2.56
C ASP A 514 -5.91 5.45 -2.60
N SER A 515 -4.67 5.82 -2.30
CA SER A 515 -3.54 4.89 -2.35
C SER A 515 -3.06 4.49 -0.98
N PHE A 516 -3.18 3.20 -0.63
CA PHE A 516 -2.53 2.67 0.56
C PHE A 516 -1.03 2.99 0.56
N THR A 517 -0.58 3.56 1.67
CA THR A 517 0.74 4.16 1.77
C THR A 517 1.38 3.77 3.10
N VAL A 518 2.67 3.46 3.04
CA VAL A 518 3.53 3.35 4.21
C VAL A 518 4.25 4.67 4.41
N TYR A 519 4.25 5.15 5.63
CA TYR A 519 4.90 6.40 6.02
C TYR A 519 6.19 6.11 6.77
N ASN A 520 7.23 6.87 6.46
CA ASN A 520 8.50 6.83 7.17
C ASN A 520 9.14 8.23 7.17
N GLY A 521 9.91 8.56 8.20
CA GLY A 521 10.62 9.82 8.27
C GLY A 521 10.84 10.27 9.70
N THR A 522 10.66 11.56 9.94
CA THR A 522 10.83 12.18 11.25
C THR A 522 9.61 13.02 11.64
N TRP A 523 9.27 13.00 12.93
CA TRP A 523 8.27 13.86 13.56
C TRP A 523 8.84 14.42 14.86
N LYS A 524 8.90 15.74 14.99
CA LYS A 524 9.54 16.47 16.10
C LYS A 524 10.98 15.96 16.40
N GLY A 525 11.75 15.72 15.33
CA GLY A 525 13.12 15.20 15.42
C GLY A 525 13.27 13.72 15.77
N HIS A 526 12.16 12.99 16.00
CA HIS A 526 12.18 11.55 16.27
C HIS A 526 11.86 10.76 15.01
N SER A 527 12.55 9.64 14.79
CA SER A 527 12.21 8.73 13.69
C SER A 527 10.83 8.13 13.91
N VAL A 528 10.00 8.13 12.87
CA VAL A 528 8.65 7.59 12.89
C VAL A 528 8.38 6.72 11.67
N ARG A 529 7.47 5.77 11.86
CA ARG A 529 6.87 4.95 10.81
C ARG A 529 5.37 4.91 11.00
N GLY A 530 4.65 4.56 9.95
CA GLY A 530 3.20 4.47 10.00
C GLY A 530 2.59 3.98 8.71
N TRP A 531 1.28 4.13 8.63
CA TRP A 531 0.46 3.77 7.48
C TRP A 531 -0.67 4.77 7.31
N GLY A 532 -1.34 4.69 6.18
CA GLY A 532 -2.52 5.50 5.88
C GLY A 532 -2.88 5.35 4.42
N ILE A 533 -3.46 6.40 3.85
CA ILE A 533 -3.64 6.54 2.42
C ILE A 533 -3.14 7.91 1.96
N VAL A 534 -2.91 8.07 0.66
CA VAL A 534 -2.92 9.39 0.03
C VAL A 534 -4.13 9.46 -0.87
N GLU A 535 -5.05 10.38 -0.58
CA GLU A 535 -6.13 10.75 -1.50
C GLU A 535 -5.58 11.78 -2.47
N GLN A 536 -5.75 11.53 -3.77
CA GLN A 536 -5.33 12.40 -4.86
C GLN A 536 -6.55 12.77 -5.69
N TRP A 537 -6.72 14.05 -5.92
CA TRP A 537 -7.56 14.58 -6.99
C TRP A 537 -6.81 15.76 -7.62
N PRO A 538 -5.83 15.54 -8.51
CA PRO A 538 -5.09 16.63 -9.12
C PRO A 538 -5.99 17.42 -10.09
N ALA A 539 -5.70 18.71 -10.25
CA ALA A 539 -6.27 19.51 -11.33
C ALA A 539 -6.06 18.82 -12.68
N SER A 540 -7.11 18.83 -13.50
CA SER A 540 -7.13 18.22 -14.84
C SER A 540 -6.15 18.86 -15.81
#